data_AF-A0A363TFT8-F1
#
_entry.id   AF-A0A363TFT8-F1
#
_cell.length_a   1.000
_cell.length_b   1.000
_cell.length_c   1.000
_cell.angle_alpha   90.00
_cell.angle_beta   90.00
_cell.angle_gamma   90.00
#
_symmetry.space_group_name_H-M   'P 1'
#
loop_
_entity.id
_entity.type
_entity.pdbx_description
1 polymer ?
#
loop_
_entity_poly.entity_id
_entity_poly.type
_entity_poly.pdbx_seq_one_letter_code
_entity_poly.pdbx_strand_id
1 'polypeptide(L)'
;MGQGADETPRRKLIAFDVETWQALDLLARDSLKTMQELADEAFADLLRKHNRPTDLRQALKRSAGAAGAPDSRRRKPRATSAARAGRRRASRAAE
;
A
#
# COMPACT_ATOMS: atom_id res chain seq x y z
N MET A 1 -29.87 -16.20 4.39
CA MET A 1 -28.87 -17.18 4.89
C MET A 1 -27.62 -17.04 4.04
N GLY A 2 -26.61 -16.32 4.51
CA GLY A 2 -25.31 -16.19 3.83
C GLY A 2 -24.24 -16.49 4.86
N GLN A 3 -23.87 -17.77 4.96
CA GLN A 3 -22.92 -18.26 5.96
C GLN A 3 -21.55 -17.63 5.69
N GLY A 4 -21.01 -16.93 6.69
CA GLY A 4 -19.60 -16.59 6.76
C GLY A 4 -18.83 -17.91 6.88
N ALA A 5 -18.31 -18.39 5.75
CA ALA A 5 -17.54 -19.61 5.71
C ALA A 5 -16.20 -19.36 6.42
N ASP A 6 -16.10 -19.92 7.63
CA ASP A 6 -14.85 -20.19 8.35
C ASP A 6 -14.02 -18.98 8.78
N GLU A 7 -14.48 -18.23 9.80
CA GLU A 7 -13.64 -17.23 10.49
C GLU A 7 -12.78 -17.89 11.60
N THR A 8 -12.25 -19.08 11.33
CA THR A 8 -11.30 -19.67 12.28
C THR A 8 -9.96 -18.96 12.10
N PRO A 9 -9.45 -18.21 13.10
CA PRO A 9 -8.19 -17.50 12.95
C PRO A 9 -7.06 -18.52 12.72
N ARG A 10 -6.38 -18.41 11.57
CA ARG A 10 -5.20 -19.22 11.24
C ARG A 10 -4.06 -18.81 12.17
N ARG A 11 -3.62 -19.72 13.05
CA ARG A 11 -2.52 -19.47 13.99
C ARG A 11 -1.21 -20.01 13.45
N LYS A 12 -0.15 -19.20 13.56
CA LYS A 12 1.22 -19.58 13.22
C LYS A 12 2.15 -19.11 14.35
N LEU A 13 3.03 -19.99 14.81
CA LEU A 13 4.10 -19.60 15.73
C LEU A 13 5.21 -18.90 14.95
N ILE A 14 5.62 -17.72 15.43
CA ILE A 14 6.64 -16.87 14.83
C ILE A 14 7.69 -16.62 15.90
N ALA A 15 8.96 -16.85 15.56
CA ALA A 15 10.08 -16.53 16.43
C ALA A 15 10.44 -15.05 16.25
N PHE A 16 10.64 -14.37 17.37
CA PHE A 16 11.19 -13.02 17.45
C PHE A 16 12.49 -13.08 18.23
N ASP A 17 13.45 -12.24 17.88
CA ASP A 17 14.55 -11.93 18.79
C ASP A 17 14.01 -11.14 20.00
N VAL A 18 14.79 -11.14 21.08
CA VAL A 18 14.38 -10.56 22.36
C VAL A 18 14.16 -9.05 22.24
N GLU A 19 15.00 -8.36 21.46
CA GLU A 19 14.95 -6.89 21.31
C GLU A 19 13.69 -6.47 20.56
N THR A 20 13.40 -7.14 19.44
CA THR A 20 12.18 -6.92 18.66
C THR A 20 10.93 -7.22 19.49
N TRP A 21 10.92 -8.31 20.27
CA TRP A 21 9.77 -8.64 21.12
C TRP A 21 9.49 -7.55 22.16
N GLN A 22 10.52 -7.03 22.82
CA GLN A 22 10.37 -5.96 23.80
C GLN A 22 9.88 -4.65 23.15
N ALA A 23 10.42 -4.30 21.98
CA ALA A 23 9.98 -3.12 21.24
C ALA A 23 8.51 -3.22 20.82
N LEU A 24 8.08 -4.40 20.37
CA LEU A 24 6.68 -4.67 20.00
C LEU A 24 5.74 -4.61 21.22
N ASP A 25 6.12 -5.19 22.36
CA ASP A 25 5.34 -5.14 23.61
C ASP A 25 5.18 -3.70 24.13
N LEU A 26 6.26 -2.91 24.09
CA LEU A 26 6.22 -1.49 24.47
C LEU A 26 5.32 -0.68 23.53
N LEU A 27 5.46 -0.87 22.21
CA LEU A 27 4.62 -0.19 21.22
C LEU A 27 3.13 -0.53 21.39
N ALA A 28 2.82 -1.79 21.70
CA ALA A 28 1.46 -2.24 21.95
C ALA A 28 0.84 -1.49 23.13
N ARG A 29 1.59 -1.36 24.24
CA ARG A 29 1.14 -0.63 25.44
C ARG A 29 0.96 0.86 25.20
N ASP A 30 1.93 1.50 24.57
CA ASP A 30 1.89 2.93 24.27
C ASP A 30 0.73 3.29 23.32
N SER A 31 0.41 2.37 22.41
CA SER A 31 -0.66 2.55 21.42
C SER A 31 -2.03 2.06 21.91
N LEU A 32 -2.12 1.44 23.10
CA LEU A 32 -3.30 0.74 23.62
C LEU A 32 -3.86 -0.30 22.63
N LYS A 33 -2.98 -1.04 21.95
CA LYS A 33 -3.32 -2.07 20.97
C LYS A 33 -2.87 -3.45 21.45
N THR A 34 -3.55 -4.48 20.96
CA THR A 34 -3.09 -5.86 21.08
C THR A 34 -2.02 -6.16 20.03
N MET A 35 -1.24 -7.24 20.28
CA MET A 35 -0.25 -7.69 19.31
C MET A 35 -0.89 -8.17 17.99
N GLN A 36 -2.12 -8.66 18.04
CA GLN A 36 -2.88 -9.05 16.86
C GLN A 36 -3.22 -7.83 15.99
N GLU A 37 -3.70 -6.74 16.59
CA GLU A 37 -4.03 -5.50 15.85
C GLU A 37 -2.80 -4.87 15.20
N LEU A 38 -1.66 -4.85 15.90
CA LEU A 38 -0.39 -4.42 15.31
C LEU A 38 0.01 -5.30 14.12
N ALA A 39 -0.16 -6.61 14.24
CA ALA A 39 0.12 -7.55 13.16
C ALA A 39 -0.81 -7.32 11.96
N ASP A 40 -2.11 -7.15 12.19
CA ASP A 40 -3.09 -6.92 11.12
C ASP A 40 -2.81 -5.63 10.35
N GLU A 41 -2.43 -4.55 11.04
CA GLU A 41 -2.01 -3.29 10.40
C GLU A 41 -0.73 -3.47 9.57
N ALA A 42 0.29 -4.10 10.14
CA ALA A 42 1.55 -4.34 9.47
C ALA A 42 1.38 -5.23 8.22
N PHE A 43 0.58 -6.29 8.33
CA PHE A 43 0.29 -7.19 7.21
C PHE A 43 -0.57 -6.53 6.14
N ALA A 44 -1.55 -5.71 6.53
CA ALA A 44 -2.34 -4.95 5.56
C ALA A 44 -1.46 -4.01 4.73
N ASP A 45 -0.55 -3.29 5.38
CA ASP A 45 0.36 -2.38 4.66
C ASP A 45 1.37 -3.15 3.79
N LEU A 46 1.90 -4.27 4.28
CA LEU A 46 2.77 -5.17 3.51
C LEU A 46 2.07 -5.70 2.25
N LEU A 47 0.87 -6.27 2.40
CA LEU A 47 0.11 -6.82 1.28
C LEU A 47 -0.27 -5.73 0.28
N ARG A 48 -0.61 -4.53 0.74
CA ARG A 48 -0.90 -3.38 -0.12
C ARG A 48 0.30 -2.99 -0.98
N LYS A 49 1.50 -2.92 -0.40
CA LYS A 49 2.77 -2.64 -1.11
C LYS A 49 3.08 -3.68 -2.20
N HIS A 50 2.67 -4.93 -2.00
CA HIS A 50 2.87 -6.02 -2.95
C HIS A 50 1.66 -6.28 -3.87
N ASN A 51 0.70 -5.34 -3.94
CA ASN A 51 -0.52 -5.46 -4.74
C ASN A 51 -1.32 -6.74 -4.44
N ARG A 52 -1.27 -7.26 -3.22
CA ARG A 52 -2.10 -8.38 -2.78
C ARG A 52 -3.41 -7.86 -2.18
N PRO A 53 -4.56 -8.51 -2.44
CA PRO A 53 -5.80 -8.15 -1.78
C PRO A 53 -5.67 -8.40 -0.28
N THR A 54 -6.01 -7.40 0.52
CA THR A 54 -5.94 -7.43 1.99
C THR A 54 -7.19 -8.05 2.62
N ASP A 55 -8.24 -8.29 1.84
CA ASP A 55 -9.53 -8.80 2.30
C ASP A 55 -10.12 -9.78 1.29
N LEU A 56 -10.91 -10.74 1.77
CA LEU A 56 -11.59 -11.74 0.94
C LEU A 56 -12.50 -11.08 -0.09
N ARG A 57 -13.22 -10.00 0.25
CA ARG A 57 -14.04 -9.25 -0.72
C ARG A 57 -13.19 -8.62 -1.81
N GLN A 58 -12.01 -8.09 -1.47
CA GLN A 58 -11.09 -7.51 -2.46
C GLN A 58 -10.51 -8.60 -3.38
N ALA A 59 -10.23 -9.79 -2.83
CA ALA A 59 -9.80 -10.94 -3.61
C ALA A 59 -10.90 -11.40 -4.58
N LEU A 60 -12.14 -11.54 -4.10
CA LEU A 60 -13.30 -11.91 -4.91
C LEU A 60 -13.60 -10.87 -5.99
N LYS A 61 -13.55 -9.57 -5.67
CA LYS A 61 -13.73 -8.49 -6.64
C LYS A 61 -12.68 -8.53 -7.75
N ARG A 62 -11.42 -8.86 -7.42
CA ARG A 62 -10.36 -9.04 -8.42
C ARG A 62 -10.54 -10.29 -9.25
N SER A 63 -10.92 -11.42 -8.66
CA SER A 63 -11.19 -12.65 -9.42
C SER A 63 -12.38 -12.51 -10.35
N ALA A 64 -13.45 -11.83 -9.90
CA ALA A 64 -14.62 -11.52 -10.72
C ALA A 64 -14.33 -10.47 -11.82
N GLY A 65 -13.50 -9.46 -11.52
CA GLY A 65 -13.11 -8.43 -12.49
C GLY A 65 -12.06 -8.89 -13.51
N ALA A 66 -11.19 -9.84 -13.16
CA ALA A 66 -10.19 -10.40 -14.06
C ALA A 66 -10.78 -11.29 -15.16
N ALA A 67 -12.03 -11.77 -14.98
CA ALA A 67 -12.77 -12.48 -16.02
C ALA A 67 -13.32 -11.55 -17.12
N GLY A 68 -13.23 -10.21 -16.97
CA GLY A 68 -13.96 -9.27 -17.84
C GLY A 68 -13.21 -8.03 -18.33
N ALA A 69 -11.92 -7.84 -18.06
CA ALA A 69 -11.20 -6.64 -18.53
C ALA A 69 -9.78 -6.95 -19.04
N PRO A 70 -9.44 -6.54 -20.28
CA PRO A 70 -8.06 -6.61 -20.77
C PRO A 70 -7.17 -5.62 -20.03
N ASP A 71 -5.92 -6.04 -19.81
CA ASP A 71 -4.84 -5.29 -19.17
C ASP A 71 -4.67 -3.88 -19.74
N SER A 72 -5.12 -2.88 -18.98
CA SER A 72 -4.81 -1.47 -19.21
C SER A 72 -3.68 -1.00 -18.29
N ARG A 73 -2.67 -1.86 -18.06
CA ARG A 73 -1.40 -1.47 -17.44
C ARG A 73 -0.30 -1.24 -18.46
N ARG A 74 -0.56 -0.39 -19.46
CA ARG A 74 0.50 0.42 -20.06
C ARG A 74 -0.05 1.59 -20.86
N ARG A 75 0.10 2.80 -20.32
CA ARG A 75 0.51 4.02 -21.06
C ARG A 75 0.62 5.18 -20.07
N LYS A 76 1.84 5.45 -19.63
CA LYS A 76 2.22 6.76 -19.10
C LYS A 76 2.66 7.58 -20.32
N PRO A 77 1.88 8.56 -20.82
CA PRO A 77 2.40 9.45 -21.83
C PRO A 77 3.46 10.34 -21.17
N ARG A 78 4.63 10.31 -21.80
CA ARG A 78 5.86 11.01 -21.44
C ARG A 78 5.70 12.49 -21.84
N ALA A 79 5.89 13.37 -20.86
CA ALA A 79 6.23 14.79 -20.90
C ALA A 79 5.87 15.63 -22.16
N THR A 80 5.12 16.72 -21.94
CA THR A 80 5.18 17.93 -22.78
C THR A 80 5.35 19.18 -21.90
N SER A 81 6.60 19.64 -21.82
CA SER A 81 7.08 21.03 -21.78
C SER A 81 6.37 22.06 -20.88
N ALA A 82 6.82 22.15 -19.62
CA ALA A 82 6.86 23.42 -18.89
C ALA A 82 8.31 23.92 -18.86
N ALA A 83 8.76 24.57 -19.93
CA ALA A 83 10.04 25.31 -19.95
C ALA A 83 10.09 26.29 -21.14
N ARG A 84 9.31 27.37 -21.08
CA ARG A 84 9.66 28.59 -21.81
C ARG A 84 9.40 29.83 -20.96
N ALA A 85 9.89 29.77 -19.72
CA ALA A 85 10.17 30.95 -18.91
C ALA A 85 11.66 31.29 -19.07
N GLY A 86 11.95 32.53 -19.47
CA GLY A 86 13.25 33.18 -19.25
C GLY A 86 14.38 32.81 -20.21
N ARG A 87 14.48 33.51 -21.35
CA ARG A 87 15.78 33.92 -21.93
C ARG A 87 15.58 34.90 -23.09
N ARG A 88 15.83 36.19 -22.83
CA ARG A 88 16.31 37.28 -23.72
C ARG A 88 16.11 38.59 -22.94
N ARG A 89 16.97 38.89 -21.96
CA ARG A 89 18.23 39.66 -22.08
C ARG A 89 18.05 40.94 -22.92
N ALA A 90 17.98 42.04 -22.18
CA ALA A 90 18.67 43.32 -22.41
C ALA A 90 19.02 43.72 -23.85
N SER A 91 18.44 44.83 -24.29
CA SER A 91 19.10 45.80 -25.16
C SER A 91 18.64 47.21 -24.77
N ARG A 92 19.46 47.86 -23.94
CA ARG A 92 19.56 49.31 -23.78
C ARG A 92 20.90 49.70 -24.39
N ALA A 93 20.91 50.43 -25.51
CA ALA A 93 21.90 51.48 -25.86
C ALA A 93 21.87 51.80 -27.37
N ALA A 94 21.96 53.10 -27.68
CA ALA A 94 22.19 53.78 -28.97
C ALA A 94 21.05 53.64 -29.99
N GLU A 95 20.45 54.71 -30.53
CA GLU A 95 20.87 56.09 -30.78
C GLU A 95 19.64 57.01 -30.75
#